data_AF-A0A527ZA79-F1
#
_entry.id   AF-A0A527ZA79-F1
#
_cell.length_a   1.000
_cell.length_b   1.000
_cell.length_c   1.000
_cell.angle_alpha   90.00
_cell.angle_beta   90.00
_cell.angle_gamma   90.00
#
_symmetry.space_group_name_H-M   'P 1'
#
loop_
_entity.id
_entity.type
_entity.pdbx_description
1 polymer ?
#
loop_
_entity_poly.entity_id
_entity_poly.type
_entity_poly.pdbx_seq_one_letter_code
_entity_poly.pdbx_strand_id
1 'polypeptide(L)' 'HMRKFQLEMGGKNPLVVLDDADLAVAVDCAINGAYFSTGQRCTASSRLVVTDGIHDRFVDAMKDRLGK' A
#
# COMPACT_ATOMS: atom_id res chain seq x y z
N HIS A 1 -27.00 6.92 -26.92
CA HIS A 1 -27.58 6.21 -25.77
C HIS A 1 -27.72 4.68 -26.01
N MET A 2 -26.89 4.08 -26.88
CA MET A 2 -26.83 2.63 -27.13
C MET A 2 -25.38 2.27 -27.50
N ARG A 3 -24.45 2.50 -26.58
CA ARG A 3 -23.03 2.16 -26.78
C ARG A 3 -22.54 1.30 -25.62
N LYS A 4 -21.64 0.37 -25.90
CA LYS A 4 -20.92 -0.38 -24.88
C LYS A 4 -19.84 0.52 -24.29
N PHE A 5 -19.69 0.48 -22.97
CA PHE A 5 -18.67 1.23 -22.25
C PHE A 5 -17.87 0.27 -21.36
N GLN A 6 -16.59 0.56 -21.23
CA GLN A 6 -15.72 -0.01 -20.21
C GLN A 6 -15.13 1.15 -19.43
N LEU A 7 -15.25 1.11 -18.11
CA LEU A 7 -14.87 2.18 -17.23
C LEU A 7 -13.99 1.62 -16.13
N GLU A 8 -12.75 2.09 -16.05
CA GLU A 8 -11.90 1.95 -14.87
C GLU A 8 -12.07 3.20 -14.02
N MET A 9 -12.54 3.01 -12.79
CA MET A 9 -12.87 4.11 -11.87
C MET A 9 -11.83 4.20 -10.75
N GLY A 10 -12.07 5.07 -9.77
CA GLY A 10 -11.16 5.24 -8.64
C GLY A 10 -11.01 3.96 -7.80
N GLY A 11 -9.83 3.77 -7.22
CA GLY A 11 -9.52 2.69 -6.28
C GLY A 11 -9.11 3.23 -4.91
N LYS A 12 -9.27 2.39 -3.88
CA LYS A 12 -8.78 2.64 -2.51
C LYS A 12 -8.20 1.34 -1.96
N ASN A 13 -7.17 0.84 -2.62
CA ASN A 13 -6.74 -0.55 -2.47
C ASN A 13 -6.10 -0.79 -1.10
N PRO A 14 -6.46 -1.89 -0.41
CA PRO A 14 -5.80 -2.32 0.79
C PRO A 14 -4.50 -3.08 0.48
N LEU A 15 -3.49 -2.91 1.33
CA LEU A 15 -2.35 -3.82 1.46
C LEU A 15 -2.43 -4.48 2.84
N VAL A 16 -2.53 -5.80 2.88
CA VAL A 16 -2.59 -6.57 4.14
C VAL A 16 -1.21 -7.12 4.47
N VAL A 17 -0.73 -6.89 5.68
CA VAL A 17 0.57 -7.37 6.20
C VAL A 17 0.32 -8.25 7.41
N LEU A 18 0.63 -9.54 7.28
CA LEU A 18 0.47 -10.55 8.32
C LEU A 18 1.72 -10.65 9.20
N ASP A 19 1.58 -11.29 10.37
CA ASP A 19 2.63 -11.34 11.40
C ASP A 19 3.91 -12.06 10.92
N ASP A 20 3.77 -12.95 9.93
CA ASP A 20 4.85 -13.72 9.32
C ASP A 20 5.45 -13.07 8.07
N ALA A 21 4.98 -11.88 7.69
CA ALA A 21 5.49 -11.16 6.55
C ALA A 21 6.97 -10.78 6.75
N ASP A 22 7.76 -10.89 5.68
CA ASP A 22 9.09 -10.32 5.66
C ASP A 22 8.97 -8.79 5.78
N LEU A 23 9.52 -8.26 6.88
CA LEU A 23 9.39 -6.85 7.25
C LEU A 23 9.98 -5.91 6.20
N ALA A 24 11.15 -6.24 5.65
CA ALA A 24 11.82 -5.37 4.68
C ALA A 24 11.05 -5.33 3.36
N VAL A 25 10.62 -6.49 2.88
CA VAL A 25 9.81 -6.61 1.66
C VAL A 25 8.47 -5.90 1.84
N ALA A 26 7.81 -6.08 2.98
CA ALA A 26 6.51 -5.46 3.25
C ALA A 26 6.60 -3.92 3.26
N VAL A 27 7.63 -3.37 3.90
CA VAL A 27 7.87 -1.92 3.97
C VAL A 27 8.16 -1.33 2.58
N ASP A 28 9.08 -1.93 1.83
CA ASP A 28 9.40 -1.45 0.47
C ASP A 28 8.19 -1.58 -0.46
N CYS A 29 7.42 -2.66 -0.35
CA CYS A 29 6.17 -2.83 -1.08
C CYS A 29 5.13 -1.76 -0.72
N ALA A 30 4.95 -1.45 0.57
CA ALA A 30 4.02 -0.44 1.03
C ALA A 30 4.40 0.96 0.55
N ILE A 31 5.68 1.34 0.66
CA ILE A 31 6.15 2.66 0.23
C ILE A 31 6.04 2.80 -1.28
N ASN A 32 6.50 1.80 -2.04
CA ASN A 32 6.36 1.83 -3.50
C ASN A 32 4.88 1.87 -3.91
N GLY A 33 4.05 1.00 -3.34
CA GLY A 33 2.62 0.94 -3.64
C GLY A 33 1.86 2.22 -3.29
N ALA A 34 2.25 2.91 -2.21
CA ALA A 34 1.59 4.13 -1.76
C ALA A 34 2.08 5.40 -2.46
N TYR A 35 3.38 5.54 -2.71
CA TYR A 35 3.99 6.80 -3.13
C TYR A 35 4.57 6.79 -4.55
N PHE A 36 4.67 5.64 -5.23
CA PHE A 36 5.10 5.62 -6.63
C PHE A 36 4.17 6.45 -7.51
N SER A 37 4.73 7.23 -8.44
CA SER A 37 4.01 8.27 -9.20
C SER A 37 3.28 9.28 -8.29
N THR A 38 3.87 9.59 -7.13
CA THR A 38 3.27 10.47 -6.10
C THR A 38 1.90 9.95 -5.60
N GLY A 39 1.70 8.63 -5.64
CA GLY A 39 0.44 8.00 -5.25
C GLY A 39 -0.73 8.19 -6.23
N GLN A 40 -0.50 8.83 -7.38
CA GLN A 40 -1.53 9.08 -8.40
C GLN A 40 -1.74 7.86 -9.31
N ARG A 41 -2.12 6.73 -8.70
CA ARG A 41 -2.42 5.46 -9.38
C ARG A 41 -3.73 4.89 -8.86
N CYS A 42 -4.60 4.40 -9.75
CA CYS A 42 -5.82 3.70 -9.34
C CYS A 42 -5.52 2.45 -8.50
N THR A 43 -4.33 1.88 -8.67
CA THR A 43 -3.79 0.73 -7.93
C THR A 43 -3.00 1.11 -6.67
N ALA A 44 -2.94 2.39 -6.27
CA ALA A 44 -2.13 2.79 -5.13
C ALA A 44 -2.61 2.12 -3.83
N SER A 45 -1.65 1.64 -3.04
CA SER A 45 -1.89 1.09 -1.70
C SER A 45 -2.28 2.23 -0.76
N SER A 46 -3.57 2.46 -0.65
CA SER A 46 -4.14 3.64 0.01
C SER A 46 -4.55 3.38 1.46
N ARG A 47 -4.56 2.11 1.86
CA ARG A 47 -4.88 1.64 3.20
C ARG A 47 -3.97 0.47 3.52
N LEU A 48 -3.18 0.58 4.59
CA LEU A 48 -2.37 -0.52 5.07
C LEU A 48 -3.12 -1.17 6.24
N VAL A 49 -3.33 -2.47 6.19
CA VAL A 49 -3.95 -3.27 7.25
C VAL A 49 -2.88 -4.20 7.77
N VAL A 50 -2.36 -3.91 8.95
CA VAL A 50 -1.23 -4.62 9.54
C VAL A 50 -1.73 -5.35 10.79
N THR A 51 -1.33 -6.59 10.94
CA THR A 51 -1.64 -7.42 12.11
C THR A 51 -0.87 -6.95 13.35
N ASP A 52 -1.48 -7.11 14.53
CA ASP A 52 -0.99 -6.49 15.78
C ASP A 52 0.43 -6.95 16.16
N GLY A 53 0.82 -8.19 15.87
CA GLY A 53 2.13 -8.74 16.26
C GLY A 53 3.31 -8.11 15.54
N ILE A 54 3.10 -7.53 14.35
CA ILE A 54 4.13 -6.86 13.55
C ILE A 54 3.91 -5.36 13.40
N HIS A 55 2.74 -4.83 13.78
CA HIS A 55 2.31 -3.45 13.56
C HIS A 55 3.37 -2.40 13.93
N ASP A 56 3.85 -2.39 15.17
CA ASP A 56 4.74 -1.33 15.65
C ASP A 56 6.09 -1.36 14.94
N ARG A 57 6.64 -2.57 14.75
CA ARG A 57 7.87 -2.79 13.99
C ARG A 57 7.74 -2.35 12.54
N PHE A 58 6.58 -2.60 11.93
CA PHE A 58 6.27 -2.15 10.57
C PHE A 58 6.18 -0.63 10.47
N VAL A 59 5.46 0.02 11.40
CA VAL A 59 5.30 1.47 11.42
C VAL A 59 6.64 2.18 11.61
N ASP A 60 7.49 1.70 12.52
CA ASP A 60 8.80 2.31 12.75
C ASP A 60 9.74 2.12 11.56
N ALA A 61 9.76 0.93 10.95
CA ALA A 61 10.52 0.69 9.72
C ALA A 61 10.05 1.56 8.55
N MET A 62 8.74 1.80 8.42
CA MET A 62 8.18 2.73 7.42
C MET A 62 8.69 4.16 7.63
N LYS A 63 8.68 4.66 8.87
CA LYS A 63 9.18 6.01 9.20
C LYS A 63 10.66 6.14 8.87
N ASP A 64 11.48 5.17 9.28
CA ASP A 64 12.91 5.17 9.03
C ASP A 64 13.23 5.15 7.53
N ARG A 65 12.43 4.43 6.75
CA ARG A 65 12.61 4.33 5.29
C ARG A 65 12.17 5.59 4.55
N LEU A 66 11.13 6.28 5.03
CA LEU A 66 10.62 7.55 4.46
C LEU A 66 11.45 8.77 4.87
N GLY A 67 12.10 8.72 6.03
CA GLY A 67 12.96 9.80 6.53
C GLY A 67 14.37 9.84 5.92
N LYS A 68 14.72 8.83 5.11
CA LYS A 68 15.95 8.78 4.31
C LYS A 68 15.69 9.27 2.89
#